data_AF-A0A315R6F7-F1
#
_entry.id   AF-A0A315R6F7-F1
#
_cell.length_a   1.000
_cell.length_b   1.000
_cell.length_c   1.000
_cell.angle_alpha   90.00
_cell.angle_beta   90.00
_cell.angle_gamma   90.00
#
_symmetry.space_group_name_H-M   'P 1'
#
loop_
_entity.id
_entity.type
_entity.pdbx_description
1 polymer ?
#
loop_
_entity_poly.entity_id
_entity_poly.type
_entity_poly.pdbx_seq_one_letter_code
_entity_poly.pdbx_strand_id
1 'polypeptide(L)'
;MFINLKGGIYLDKIIVSGQCSKIGKTKFIEETINNLCGKIFALKAAVSEDKDDIIISVEEDLKNNEEKDTGRYLKAGVIKAAYLKSNLNNLAEGIDKIEENIEKDYDYKIYEGNNIIDFINPTFVIFLKNDNLEKKYSADKASRKADIIIDYSNGKKDIIFNTESIICYKAHLLADILGVSVGRIGKLLNEADIKIKGCQLGLF
;
A
#
# COMPACT_ATOMS: atom_id res chain seq x y z
N MET A 1 -0.31 13.83 -28.05
CA MET A 1 -1.78 13.91 -27.90
C MET A 1 -2.08 13.46 -26.47
N PHE A 2 -2.18 14.42 -25.55
CA PHE A 2 -2.48 14.11 -24.15
C PHE A 2 -3.97 13.85 -24.04
N ILE A 3 -4.35 12.62 -23.71
CA ILE A 3 -5.73 12.29 -23.39
C ILE A 3 -6.00 12.89 -22.02
N ASN A 4 -6.66 14.05 -22.01
CA ASN A 4 -7.19 14.65 -20.81
C ASN A 4 -8.46 13.87 -20.44
N LEU A 5 -8.30 12.81 -19.63
CA LEU A 5 -9.41 12.06 -19.05
C LEU A 5 -10.04 12.91 -17.94
N LYS A 6 -10.97 13.80 -18.30
CA LYS A 6 -12.00 14.25 -17.36
C LYS A 6 -12.97 13.08 -17.16
N GLY A 7 -12.66 12.22 -16.19
CA GLY A 7 -13.50 11.11 -15.71
C GLY A 7 -13.24 10.96 -14.21
N GLY A 8 -14.28 10.69 -13.41
CA GLY A 8 -14.26 10.80 -11.95
C GLY A 8 -12.99 10.26 -11.29
N ILE A 9 -12.45 11.01 -10.33
CA ILE A 9 -11.20 10.72 -9.62
C ILE A 9 -11.35 9.36 -8.94
N TYR A 10 -10.86 8.29 -9.58
CA TYR A 10 -10.72 6.99 -8.93
C TYR A 10 -9.58 7.12 -7.94
N LEU A 11 -9.93 7.30 -6.67
CA LEU A 11 -8.97 7.31 -5.59
C LEU A 11 -8.46 5.88 -5.38
N ASP A 12 -7.18 5.65 -5.66
CA ASP A 12 -6.55 4.36 -5.43
C ASP A 12 -6.12 4.21 -3.98
N LYS A 13 -6.55 3.10 -3.36
CA LYS A 13 -6.15 2.75 -2.00
C LYS A 13 -5.21 1.55 -2.04
N ILE A 14 -3.98 1.73 -1.59
CA ILE A 14 -2.94 0.69 -1.58
C ILE A 14 -2.64 0.34 -0.14
N ILE A 15 -2.82 -0.92 0.26
CA ILE A 15 -2.44 -1.40 1.58
C ILE A 15 -1.12 -2.15 1.49
N VAL A 16 -0.16 -1.78 2.33
CA VAL A 16 1.12 -2.47 2.50
C VAL A 16 1.16 -3.14 3.86
N SER A 17 1.19 -4.47 3.82
CA SER A 17 1.26 -5.34 4.99
C SER A 17 2.54 -6.18 4.96
N GLY A 18 2.81 -6.91 6.03
CA GLY A 18 3.98 -7.78 6.03
C GLY A 18 4.06 -8.75 7.20
N GLN A 19 4.87 -9.78 7.00
CA GLN A 19 5.00 -10.93 7.89
C GLN A 19 5.52 -10.55 9.28
N CYS A 20 6.43 -9.57 9.35
CA CYS A 20 7.12 -9.22 10.57
C CYS A 20 7.45 -7.71 10.67
N SER A 21 7.98 -7.31 11.83
CA SER A 21 8.59 -5.98 11.99
C SER A 21 9.90 -5.90 11.21
N LYS A 22 10.26 -4.70 10.73
CA LYS A 22 11.52 -4.43 10.00
C LYS A 22 11.72 -5.19 8.67
N ILE A 23 10.68 -5.83 8.13
CA ILE A 23 10.71 -6.49 6.82
C ILE A 23 10.95 -5.54 5.62
N GLY A 24 10.85 -4.23 5.83
CA GLY A 24 11.05 -3.23 4.77
C GLY A 24 9.78 -2.55 4.26
N LYS A 25 8.63 -2.66 4.94
CA LYS A 25 7.37 -1.99 4.54
C LYS A 25 7.56 -0.49 4.27
N THR A 26 8.13 0.24 5.23
CA THR A 26 8.38 1.68 5.06
C THR A 26 9.24 1.96 3.83
N LYS A 27 10.27 1.13 3.58
CA LYS A 27 11.15 1.29 2.42
C LYS A 27 10.42 1.05 1.10
N PHE A 28 9.59 0.02 1.05
CA PHE A 28 8.72 -0.26 -0.09
C PHE A 28 7.73 0.87 -0.35
N ILE A 29 7.15 1.46 0.70
CA ILE A 29 6.25 2.62 0.58
C ILE A 29 7.01 3.84 0.05
N GLU A 30 8.21 4.15 0.56
CA GLU A 30 9.05 5.23 0.01
C GLU A 30 9.30 5.05 -1.49
N GLU A 31 9.66 3.84 -1.92
CA GLU A 31 9.85 3.51 -3.34
C GLU A 31 8.56 3.72 -4.14
N THR A 32 7.43 3.22 -3.61
CA THR A 32 6.11 3.38 -4.23
C THR A 32 5.76 4.87 -4.42
N ILE A 33 5.96 5.70 -3.39
CA ILE A 33 5.70 7.14 -3.45
C ILE A 33 6.55 7.81 -4.52
N ASN A 34 7.83 7.45 -4.63
CA ASN A 34 8.73 8.02 -5.64
C ASN A 34 8.36 7.62 -7.09
N ASN A 35 7.70 6.47 -7.27
CA ASN A 35 7.32 5.99 -8.59
C ASN A 35 5.94 6.50 -9.05
N LEU A 36 5.02 6.77 -8.11
CA LEU A 36 3.67 7.24 -8.41
C LEU A 36 3.67 8.73 -8.78
N CYS A 37 2.83 9.09 -9.76
CA CYS A 37 2.60 10.47 -10.17
C CYS A 37 1.23 10.94 -9.69
N GLY A 38 1.18 11.85 -8.70
CA GLY A 38 -0.06 12.44 -8.21
C GLY A 38 0.04 12.94 -6.76
N LYS A 39 -1.07 13.42 -6.21
CA LYS A 39 -1.21 13.77 -4.80
C LYS A 39 -1.37 12.50 -3.97
N ILE A 40 -0.44 12.29 -3.04
CA ILE A 40 -0.40 11.08 -2.21
C ILE A 40 -0.61 11.45 -0.75
N PHE A 41 -1.47 10.68 -0.08
CA PHE A 41 -1.57 10.61 1.38
C PHE A 41 -1.08 9.24 1.87
N ALA A 42 -0.40 9.20 3.02
CA ALA A 42 0.03 7.94 3.64
C ALA A 42 -0.37 7.84 5.11
N LEU A 43 -0.91 6.69 5.53
CA LEU A 43 -1.29 6.39 6.90
C LEU A 43 -0.55 5.16 7.40
N LYS A 44 0.15 5.27 8.53
CA LYS A 44 0.65 4.13 9.29
C LYS A 44 -0.27 3.83 10.47
N ALA A 45 -0.83 2.62 10.53
CA ALA A 45 -1.55 2.15 11.72
C ALA A 45 -0.73 1.12 12.52
N ALA A 46 -0.70 1.31 13.83
CA ALA A 46 -0.07 0.41 14.79
C ALA A 46 -1.10 -0.03 15.85
N VAL A 47 -1.40 -1.33 15.88
CA VAL A 47 -2.27 -1.91 16.90
C VAL A 47 -1.45 -2.27 18.14
N SER A 48 -1.94 -1.89 19.32
CA SER A 48 -1.36 -2.15 20.64
C SER A 48 -2.47 -2.60 21.57
N GLU A 49 -2.34 -3.79 22.18
CA GLU A 49 -3.40 -4.36 23.04
C GLU A 49 -3.57 -3.58 24.35
N ASP A 50 -2.48 -3.01 24.89
CA ASP A 50 -2.47 -2.29 26.17
C ASP A 50 -3.00 -0.85 26.10
N LYS A 51 -3.65 -0.45 25.01
CA LYS A 51 -4.10 0.94 24.81
C LYS A 51 -5.61 1.02 24.58
N ASP A 52 -6.32 1.58 25.55
CA ASP A 52 -7.72 1.96 25.37
C ASP A 52 -7.86 3.24 24.54
N ASP A 53 -6.85 4.12 24.55
CA ASP A 53 -6.91 5.39 23.84
C ASP A 53 -6.53 5.31 22.35
N ILE A 54 -7.19 6.15 21.55
CA ILE A 54 -6.83 6.44 20.16
C ILE A 54 -5.82 7.58 20.14
N ILE A 55 -4.64 7.33 19.58
CA ILE A 55 -3.63 8.37 19.30
C ILE A 55 -3.54 8.57 17.80
N ILE A 56 -3.84 9.79 17.37
CA ILE A 56 -3.71 10.23 15.99
C ILE A 56 -2.71 11.39 15.95
N SER A 57 -1.72 11.31 15.07
CA SER A 57 -0.93 12.47 14.64
C SER A 57 -0.99 12.60 13.13
N VAL A 58 -1.25 13.82 12.66
CA VAL A 58 -1.28 14.16 11.23
C VAL A 58 -0.19 15.20 11.00
N GLU A 59 0.65 14.96 10.01
CA GLU A 59 1.88 15.69 9.76
C GLU A 59 1.91 16.14 8.30
N GLU A 60 2.20 17.42 8.09
CA GLU A 60 2.38 18.05 6.77
C GLU A 60 3.82 18.57 6.56
N ASP A 61 4.65 18.55 7.61
CA ASP A 61 6.04 18.99 7.54
C ASP A 61 7.00 18.04 8.28
N LEU A 62 8.28 18.14 7.91
CA LEU A 62 9.35 17.28 8.41
C LEU A 62 9.91 17.68 9.79
N LYS A 63 9.56 18.87 10.30
CA LYS A 63 10.37 19.59 11.31
C LYS A 63 10.63 18.83 12.61
N ASN A 64 9.84 17.79 12.92
CA ASN A 64 9.95 17.02 14.16
C ASN A 64 9.94 15.49 13.99
N ASN A 65 9.95 14.94 12.76
CA ASN A 65 9.62 13.52 12.53
C ASN A 65 10.47 12.78 11.50
N GLU A 66 11.61 13.32 11.04
CA GLU A 66 12.42 12.73 9.96
C GLU A 66 12.78 11.25 10.15
N GLU A 67 13.03 10.81 11.39
CA GLU A 67 13.38 9.43 11.71
C GLU A 67 12.18 8.48 11.84
N LYS A 68 10.96 9.02 11.95
CA LYS A 68 9.73 8.22 12.02
C LYS A 68 9.26 7.83 10.62
N ASP A 69 8.42 6.80 10.55
CA ASP A 69 7.87 6.34 9.28
C ASP A 69 7.05 7.44 8.57
N THR A 70 6.30 8.27 9.28
CA THR A 70 5.55 9.40 8.70
C THR A 70 6.45 10.46 8.09
N GLY A 71 7.55 10.82 8.75
CA GLY A 71 8.55 11.73 8.19
C GLY A 71 9.26 11.14 6.97
N ARG A 72 9.51 9.83 6.97
CA ARG A 72 10.02 9.12 5.79
C ARG A 72 9.07 9.20 4.60
N TYR A 73 7.76 9.08 4.82
CA TYR A 73 6.78 9.26 3.75
C TYR A 73 6.77 10.70 3.23
N LEU A 74 6.80 11.70 4.12
CA LEU A 74 6.86 13.13 3.74
C LEU A 74 8.11 13.43 2.91
N LYS A 75 9.26 12.88 3.32
CA LYS A 75 10.52 13.00 2.58
C LYS A 75 10.47 12.35 1.20
N ALA A 76 9.71 11.27 1.05
CA ALA A 76 9.50 10.61 -0.23
C ALA A 76 8.53 11.38 -1.15
N GLY A 77 7.74 12.30 -0.62
CA GLY A 77 6.90 13.21 -1.42
C GLY A 77 5.40 13.12 -1.18
N VAL A 78 4.92 12.48 -0.10
CA VAL A 78 3.49 12.59 0.26
C VAL A 78 3.17 14.01 0.70
N ILE A 79 1.96 14.48 0.41
CA ILE A 79 1.49 15.81 0.82
C ILE A 79 1.19 15.81 2.33
N LYS A 80 0.68 14.69 2.85
CA LYS A 80 0.28 14.54 4.24
C LYS A 80 0.50 13.09 4.68
N ALA A 81 1.05 12.93 5.87
CA ALA A 81 1.25 11.64 6.51
C ALA A 81 0.48 11.58 7.84
N ALA A 82 -0.11 10.43 8.15
CA ALA A 82 -0.79 10.21 9.42
C ALA A 82 -0.23 8.98 10.13
N TYR A 83 -0.20 9.05 11.46
CA TYR A 83 0.08 7.93 12.34
C TYR A 83 -1.13 7.70 13.24
N LEU A 84 -1.60 6.45 13.25
CA LEU A 84 -2.68 5.98 14.09
C LEU A 84 -2.16 4.87 15.01
N LYS A 85 -2.29 5.06 16.32
CA LYS A 85 -2.04 4.01 17.31
C LYS A 85 -3.27 3.81 18.18
N SER A 86 -3.78 2.59 18.23
CA SER A 86 -4.98 2.21 19.00
C SER A 86 -4.95 0.72 19.35
N ASN A 87 -5.90 0.24 20.15
CA ASN A 87 -6.26 -1.18 20.15
C ASN A 87 -7.07 -1.54 18.88
N LEU A 88 -7.41 -2.82 18.72
CA LEU A 88 -8.16 -3.30 17.55
C LEU A 88 -9.61 -2.79 17.51
N ASN A 89 -10.27 -2.67 18.66
CA ASN A 89 -11.66 -2.22 18.77
C ASN A 89 -11.84 -0.77 18.30
N ASN A 90 -10.83 0.06 18.54
CA ASN A 90 -10.86 1.49 18.24
C ASN A 90 -10.15 1.83 16.91
N LEU A 91 -9.66 0.82 16.18
CA LEU A 91 -8.94 1.03 14.93
C LEU A 91 -9.85 1.60 13.83
N ALA A 92 -11.08 1.10 13.71
CA ALA A 92 -12.07 1.60 12.75
C ALA A 92 -12.37 3.08 12.99
N GLU A 93 -12.72 3.44 14.23
CA GLU A 93 -13.00 4.82 14.63
C GLU A 93 -11.80 5.74 14.35
N GLY A 94 -10.59 5.27 14.63
CA GLY A 94 -9.37 6.04 14.34
C GLY A 94 -9.14 6.29 12.85
N ILE A 95 -9.43 5.30 11.99
CA ILE A 95 -9.35 5.45 10.54
C ILE A 95 -10.42 6.44 10.05
N ASP A 96 -11.65 6.33 10.53
CA ASP A 96 -12.76 7.21 10.14
C ASP A 96 -12.46 8.66 10.50
N LYS A 97 -11.97 8.92 11.73
CA LYS A 97 -11.53 10.26 12.15
C LYS A 97 -10.47 10.86 11.23
N ILE A 98 -9.54 10.04 10.72
CA ILE A 98 -8.51 10.53 9.79
C ILE A 98 -9.15 10.82 8.44
N GLU A 99 -9.93 9.88 7.89
CA GLU A 99 -10.57 10.00 6.57
C GLU A 99 -11.54 11.20 6.47
N GLU A 100 -12.22 11.55 7.56
CA GLU A 100 -13.11 12.72 7.63
C GLU A 100 -12.37 14.05 7.59
N ASN A 101 -11.14 14.10 8.10
CA ASN A 101 -10.34 15.32 8.26
C ASN A 101 -9.30 15.55 7.14
N ILE A 102 -9.13 14.59 6.24
CA ILE A 102 -8.24 14.74 5.09
C ILE A 102 -8.99 15.25 3.86
N GLU A 103 -8.32 16.07 3.05
CA GLU A 103 -8.85 16.56 1.79
C GLU A 103 -9.21 15.39 0.87
N LYS A 104 -10.22 15.56 0.01
CA LYS A 104 -10.71 14.50 -0.87
C LYS A 104 -9.97 14.43 -2.21
N ASP A 105 -9.01 15.32 -2.45
CA ASP A 105 -8.34 15.52 -3.74
C ASP A 105 -6.99 14.78 -3.85
N TYR A 106 -6.86 13.64 -3.17
CA TYR A 106 -5.74 12.72 -3.37
C TYR A 106 -6.00 11.78 -4.54
N ASP A 107 -4.97 11.53 -5.34
CA ASP A 107 -4.98 10.50 -6.37
C ASP A 107 -4.73 9.11 -5.73
N TYR A 108 -3.89 9.06 -4.69
CA TYR A 108 -3.54 7.83 -3.98
C TYR A 108 -3.58 7.97 -2.46
N LYS A 109 -4.07 6.94 -1.78
CA LYS A 109 -3.93 6.74 -0.33
C LYS A 109 -3.20 5.44 -0.06
N ILE A 110 -2.06 5.52 0.63
CA ILE A 110 -1.24 4.37 1.00
C ILE A 110 -1.42 4.08 2.49
N TYR A 111 -1.71 2.84 2.85
CA TYR A 111 -1.95 2.43 4.23
C TYR A 111 -0.93 1.36 4.66
N GLU A 112 -0.17 1.60 5.71
CA GLU A 112 0.73 0.61 6.30
C GLU A 112 0.10 -0.05 7.52
N GLY A 113 -0.11 -1.37 7.48
CA GLY A 113 -0.50 -2.15 8.65
C GLY A 113 -1.38 -3.37 8.34
N ASN A 114 -1.09 -4.50 9.00
CA ASN A 114 -1.79 -5.78 8.76
C ASN A 114 -3.29 -5.73 9.12
N ASN A 115 -3.65 -4.99 10.17
CA ASN A 115 -5.03 -4.94 10.64
C ASN A 115 -5.90 -3.96 9.84
N ILE A 116 -5.31 -3.04 9.06
CA ILE A 116 -6.06 -2.08 8.24
C ILE A 116 -6.89 -2.80 7.15
N ILE A 117 -6.45 -3.98 6.71
CA ILE A 117 -7.10 -4.74 5.63
C ILE A 117 -8.57 -5.07 5.94
N ASP A 118 -8.99 -5.08 7.21
CA ASP A 118 -10.38 -5.36 7.58
C ASP A 118 -11.31 -4.14 7.49
N PHE A 119 -10.76 -2.93 7.36
CA PHE A 119 -11.50 -1.67 7.48
C PHE A 119 -11.48 -0.81 6.21
N ILE A 120 -10.54 -1.08 5.30
CA ILE A 120 -10.41 -0.36 4.04
C ILE A 120 -10.74 -1.31 2.90
N ASN A 121 -11.48 -0.81 1.89
CA ASN A 121 -11.65 -1.48 0.59
C ASN A 121 -10.54 -1.00 -0.37
N PRO A 122 -9.49 -1.79 -0.63
CA PRO A 122 -8.33 -1.34 -1.39
C PRO A 122 -8.40 -1.69 -2.87
N THR A 123 -7.66 -0.94 -3.69
CA THR A 123 -7.30 -1.36 -5.05
C THR A 123 -6.31 -2.52 -5.00
N PHE A 124 -5.33 -2.45 -4.10
CA PHE A 124 -4.36 -3.53 -3.88
C PHE A 124 -4.06 -3.73 -2.40
N VAL A 125 -3.94 -5.00 -2.00
CA VAL A 125 -3.25 -5.44 -0.79
C VAL A 125 -1.92 -6.08 -1.20
N ILE A 126 -0.82 -5.44 -0.82
CA ILE A 126 0.55 -5.93 -1.04
C ILE A 126 1.10 -6.42 0.28
N PHE A 127 1.56 -7.67 0.31
CA PHE A 127 2.13 -8.29 1.51
C PHE A 127 3.60 -8.61 1.32
N LEU A 128 4.46 -8.08 2.19
CA LEU A 128 5.90 -8.41 2.20
C LEU A 128 6.14 -9.65 3.05
N LYS A 129 6.87 -10.62 2.49
CA LYS A 129 7.19 -11.92 3.12
C LYS A 129 8.71 -12.12 3.21
N ASN A 130 9.16 -12.68 4.33
CA ASN A 130 10.53 -13.14 4.56
C ASN A 130 10.52 -14.20 5.67
N ASP A 131 10.68 -15.46 5.30
CA ASP A 131 10.60 -16.62 6.21
C ASP A 131 11.78 -16.72 7.18
N ASN A 132 12.82 -15.89 7.01
CA ASN A 132 13.95 -15.81 7.93
C ASN A 132 13.64 -14.98 9.19
N LEU A 133 12.42 -14.47 9.34
CA LEU A 133 12.02 -13.55 10.42
C LEU A 133 10.80 -14.07 11.16
N GLU A 134 10.70 -13.73 12.45
CA GLU A 134 9.59 -14.15 13.31
C GLU A 134 8.25 -13.58 12.84
N LYS A 135 7.28 -14.47 12.63
CA LYS A 135 5.96 -14.16 12.11
C LYS A 135 5.07 -13.49 13.16
N LYS A 136 4.47 -12.36 12.82
CA LYS A 136 3.42 -11.75 13.64
C LYS A 136 2.12 -12.54 13.54
N TYR A 137 1.37 -12.62 14.64
CA TYR A 137 0.03 -13.23 14.64
C TYR A 137 -0.91 -12.67 13.54
N SER A 138 -0.86 -11.36 13.29
CA SER A 138 -1.69 -10.70 12.26
C SER A 138 -1.24 -10.97 10.82
N ALA A 139 -0.07 -11.59 10.60
CA ALA A 139 0.49 -11.82 9.27
C ALA A 139 -0.33 -12.81 8.43
N ASP A 140 -0.83 -13.88 9.04
CA ASP A 140 -1.55 -14.97 8.35
C ASP A 140 -2.85 -14.50 7.70
N LYS A 141 -3.53 -13.57 8.37
CA LYS A 141 -4.72 -12.91 7.82
C LYS A 141 -4.34 -12.02 6.65
N ALA A 142 -3.30 -11.20 6.84
CA ALA A 142 -2.86 -10.26 5.82
C ALA A 142 -2.35 -10.96 4.55
N SER A 143 -1.60 -12.05 4.69
CA SER A 143 -1.11 -12.82 3.53
C SER A 143 -2.23 -13.47 2.74
N ARG A 144 -3.27 -13.99 3.41
CA ARG A 144 -4.44 -14.60 2.75
C ARG A 144 -5.28 -13.59 1.97
N LYS A 145 -5.33 -12.35 2.42
CA LYS A 145 -6.07 -11.25 1.78
C LYS A 145 -5.22 -10.45 0.79
N ALA A 146 -3.94 -10.78 0.64
CA ALA A 146 -3.06 -10.09 -0.30
C ALA A 146 -3.47 -10.41 -1.73
N ASP A 147 -3.47 -9.41 -2.61
CA ASP A 147 -3.51 -9.62 -4.06
C ASP A 147 -2.13 -10.04 -4.57
N ILE A 148 -1.08 -9.48 -3.93
CA ILE A 148 0.32 -9.62 -4.35
C ILE A 148 1.17 -9.86 -3.12
N ILE A 149 2.03 -10.87 -3.20
CA ILE A 149 3.06 -11.16 -2.21
C ILE A 149 4.42 -10.83 -2.82
N ILE A 150 5.20 -10.02 -2.13
CA ILE A 150 6.61 -9.77 -2.46
C ILE A 150 7.45 -10.56 -1.47
N ASP A 151 8.04 -11.65 -1.94
CA ASP A 151 8.83 -12.58 -1.13
C ASP A 151 10.32 -12.24 -1.23
N TYR A 152 10.96 -12.03 -0.07
CA TYR A 152 12.39 -11.75 0.08
C TYR A 152 13.16 -12.95 0.68
N SER A 153 12.52 -14.09 0.91
CA SER A 153 13.08 -15.22 1.65
C SER A 153 14.35 -15.80 0.98
N ASN A 154 14.43 -15.70 -0.35
CA ASN A 154 15.55 -16.23 -1.15
C ASN A 154 16.67 -15.19 -1.39
N GLY A 155 16.66 -14.06 -0.68
CA GLY A 155 17.61 -12.96 -0.90
C GLY A 155 17.40 -12.20 -2.21
N LYS A 156 16.30 -12.47 -2.92
CA LYS A 156 15.83 -11.78 -4.13
C LYS A 156 14.39 -11.35 -3.95
N LYS A 157 13.96 -10.38 -4.75
CA LYS A 157 12.57 -9.88 -4.79
C LYS A 157 11.76 -10.75 -5.75
N ASP A 158 11.03 -11.72 -5.22
CA ASP A 158 10.10 -12.57 -5.98
C ASP A 158 8.67 -12.02 -5.85
N ILE A 159 7.93 -11.96 -6.97
CA ILE A 159 6.55 -11.46 -6.99
C ILE A 159 5.61 -12.63 -7.23
N ILE A 160 4.70 -12.86 -6.29
CA ILE A 160 3.69 -13.92 -6.33
C ILE A 160 2.32 -13.26 -6.41
N PHE A 161 1.52 -13.66 -7.38
CA PHE A 161 0.14 -13.20 -7.56
C PHE A 161 -0.82 -14.16 -6.87
N ASN A 162 -1.72 -13.63 -6.04
CA ASN A 162 -2.73 -14.42 -5.32
C ASN A 162 -4.13 -14.16 -5.92
N THR A 163 -4.21 -14.13 -7.25
CA THR A 163 -5.43 -13.93 -8.02
C THR A 163 -5.31 -14.66 -9.35
N GLU A 164 -6.40 -15.20 -9.89
CA GLU A 164 -6.40 -15.86 -11.21
C GLU A 164 -6.43 -14.85 -12.38
N SER A 165 -6.83 -13.62 -12.10
CA SER A 165 -6.91 -12.58 -13.13
C SER A 165 -6.76 -11.18 -12.56
N ILE A 166 -6.33 -10.26 -13.41
CA ILE A 166 -6.15 -8.84 -13.10
C ILE A 166 -6.76 -7.99 -14.20
N ILE A 167 -7.39 -6.87 -13.86
CA ILE A 167 -7.84 -5.91 -14.87
C ILE A 167 -6.66 -5.09 -15.39
N CYS A 168 -6.69 -4.69 -16.66
CA CYS A 168 -5.61 -3.96 -17.33
C CYS A 168 -5.12 -2.75 -16.51
N TYR A 169 -6.06 -1.96 -15.99
CA TYR A 169 -5.78 -0.82 -15.10
C TYR A 169 -4.95 -1.20 -13.87
N LYS A 170 -5.32 -2.27 -13.16
CA LYS A 170 -4.57 -2.74 -11.98
C LYS A 170 -3.16 -3.20 -12.38
N ALA A 171 -2.98 -3.78 -13.57
CA ALA A 171 -1.65 -4.15 -14.06
C ALA A 171 -0.77 -2.91 -14.35
N HIS A 172 -1.36 -1.83 -14.88
CA HIS A 172 -0.68 -0.54 -15.02
C HIS A 172 -0.30 0.07 -13.67
N LEU A 173 -1.27 0.16 -12.74
CA LEU A 173 -1.00 0.67 -11.39
C LEU A 173 0.10 -0.14 -10.68
N LEU A 174 0.13 -1.46 -10.87
CA LEU A 174 1.20 -2.29 -10.32
C LEU A 174 2.57 -1.98 -10.93
N ALA A 175 2.63 -1.68 -12.23
CA ALA A 175 3.86 -1.26 -12.90
C ALA A 175 4.39 0.03 -12.27
N ASP A 176 3.50 1.00 -12.04
CA ASP A 176 3.84 2.27 -11.40
C ASP A 176 4.27 2.06 -9.94
N ILE A 177 3.52 1.30 -9.13
CA ILE A 177 3.89 0.96 -7.75
C ILE A 177 5.30 0.36 -7.68
N LEU A 178 5.62 -0.57 -8.58
CA LEU A 178 6.90 -1.28 -8.58
C LEU A 178 8.03 -0.52 -9.29
N GLY A 179 7.74 0.60 -9.96
CA GLY A 179 8.73 1.38 -10.72
C GLY A 179 9.31 0.61 -11.91
N VAL A 180 8.49 -0.23 -12.57
CA VAL A 180 8.90 -1.04 -13.72
C VAL A 180 8.00 -0.78 -14.92
N SER A 181 8.44 -1.19 -16.11
CA SER A 181 7.61 -1.05 -17.30
C SER A 181 6.37 -1.95 -17.26
N VAL A 182 5.30 -1.50 -17.88
CA VAL A 182 4.07 -2.26 -18.11
C VAL A 182 4.39 -3.62 -18.75
N GLY A 183 5.27 -3.65 -19.77
CA GLY A 183 5.69 -4.91 -20.40
C GLY A 183 6.39 -5.89 -19.45
N ARG A 184 7.13 -5.40 -18.43
CA ARG A 184 7.72 -6.28 -17.40
C ARG A 184 6.63 -6.92 -16.54
N ILE A 185 5.60 -6.17 -16.16
CA ILE A 185 4.43 -6.72 -15.45
C ILE A 185 3.71 -7.76 -16.31
N GLY A 186 3.56 -7.48 -17.61
CA GLY A 186 2.94 -8.40 -18.56
C GLY A 186 3.63 -9.76 -18.61
N LYS A 187 4.96 -9.71 -18.71
CA LYS A 187 5.80 -10.92 -18.68
C LYS A 187 5.63 -11.69 -17.37
N LEU A 188 5.64 -11.01 -16.21
CA LEU A 188 5.45 -11.65 -14.90
C LEU A 188 4.06 -12.29 -14.76
N LEU A 189 3.01 -11.61 -15.22
CA LEU A 189 1.65 -12.14 -15.19
C LEU A 189 1.52 -13.37 -16.09
N ASN A 190 2.09 -13.32 -17.30
CA ASN A 190 2.10 -14.46 -18.22
C ASN A 190 2.90 -15.66 -17.68
N GLU A 191 4.07 -15.41 -17.08
CA GLU A 191 4.88 -16.46 -16.41
C GLU A 191 4.13 -17.11 -15.24
N ALA A 192 3.24 -16.37 -14.59
CA ALA A 192 2.41 -16.85 -13.49
C ALA A 192 1.01 -17.36 -13.93
N ASP A 193 0.73 -17.45 -15.24
CA ASP A 193 -0.58 -17.84 -15.81
C ASP A 193 -1.76 -16.97 -15.33
N ILE A 194 -1.52 -15.68 -15.08
CA ILE A 194 -2.53 -14.72 -14.64
C ILE A 194 -3.15 -14.02 -15.84
N LYS A 195 -4.48 -14.14 -15.99
CA LYS A 195 -5.20 -13.56 -17.13
C LYS A 195 -5.40 -12.06 -16.96
N ILE A 196 -5.12 -11.30 -18.00
CA ILE A 196 -5.40 -9.87 -18.04
C ILE A 196 -6.77 -9.64 -18.68
N LYS A 197 -7.64 -8.88 -18.01
CA LYS A 197 -9.01 -8.59 -18.45
C LYS A 197 -9.18 -7.10 -18.76
N GLY A 198 -10.07 -6.81 -19.70
CA GLY A 198 -10.48 -5.43 -20.01
C GLY A 198 -9.40 -4.56 -20.64
N CYS A 199 -8.40 -5.14 -21.31
CA CYS A 199 -7.46 -4.35 -22.11
C CYS A 199 -8.12 -3.96 -23.44
N GLN A 200 -8.24 -2.64 -23.67
CA GLN A 200 -8.84 -2.11 -24.90
C GLN A 200 -7.83 -1.94 -26.06
N LEU A 201 -6.53 -2.13 -25.80
CA LEU A 201 -5.46 -1.75 -26.74
C LEU A 201 -4.35 -2.79 -26.93
N GLY A 202 -4.52 -4.03 -26.44
CA GLY A 202 -3.50 -5.10 -26.62
C GLY A 202 -2.13 -4.75 -26.04
N LEU A 203 -2.09 -3.94 -24.97
CA LEU A 203 -0.86 -3.53 -24.28
C LEU A 203 -0.16 -4.69 -23.55
N PHE A 204 -0.79 -5.86 -23.54
CA PHE A 204 -0.33 -7.11 -22.99
C PHE A 204 -0.73 -8.26 -23.91
#